data_AF-A0A834GUI0-F1
#
_entry.id   AF-A0A834GUI0-F1
#
_cell.length_a   1.000
_cell.length_b   1.000
_cell.length_c   1.000
_cell.angle_alpha   90.00
_cell.angle_beta   90.00
_cell.angle_gamma   90.00
#
_symmetry.space_group_name_H-M   'P 1'
#
loop_
_entity.id
_entity.type
_entity.pdbx_description
1 polymer ?
#
loop_
_entity_poly.entity_id
_entity_poly.type
_entity_poly.pdbx_seq_one_letter_code
_entity_poly.pdbx_strand_id
1 'polypeptide(L)'
;MTVGAGTIDRDFPAYAVMGDGKRFTGVSLYSGKGMGKKPVGLVYGTGKNSSSNLCLRGSLEPDVVRGKLVLCDRGISARVEKGLVVRDAGGVGMILVNTAATGEELVADSHLLLAVVVGDLTWDYVRKDGATAQVLKPDVIGPGFNILAGWSEAVGATGLDQHTRKIQLNT
;
A
#
# COMPACT_ATOMS: atom_id res chain seq x y z
N MET A 1 -13.70 -7.04 31.56
CA MET A 1 -13.34 -5.71 31.04
C MET A 1 -13.46 -5.76 29.54
N THR A 2 -14.12 -4.78 28.92
CA THR A 2 -14.24 -4.65 27.45
C THR A 2 -13.67 -3.30 27.06
N VAL A 3 -12.78 -3.29 26.07
CA VAL A 3 -12.21 -2.07 25.50
C VAL A 3 -12.87 -1.81 24.14
N GLY A 4 -13.46 -0.62 23.98
CA GLY A 4 -13.95 -0.15 22.69
C GLY A 4 -12.80 0.46 21.88
N ALA A 5 -12.69 0.10 20.60
CA ALA A 5 -11.74 0.74 19.69
C ALA A 5 -12.32 2.06 19.18
N GLY A 6 -11.85 3.18 19.74
CA GLY A 6 -12.12 4.52 19.21
C GLY A 6 -10.98 4.99 18.32
N THR A 7 -11.30 5.51 17.14
CA THR A 7 -10.34 6.20 16.24
C THR A 7 -10.19 7.66 16.67
N ILE A 8 -8.98 8.21 16.56
CA ILE A 8 -8.69 9.64 16.74
C ILE A 8 -8.11 10.15 15.41
N ASP A 9 -8.47 11.38 15.00
CA ASP A 9 -8.26 11.96 13.66
C ASP A 9 -6.79 12.15 13.24
N ARG A 10 -6.05 11.04 13.04
CA ARG A 10 -4.72 11.04 12.46
C ARG A 10 -4.71 10.29 11.15
N ASP A 11 -5.18 10.97 10.13
CA ASP A 11 -5.00 10.51 8.76
C ASP A 11 -3.51 10.34 8.44
N PHE A 12 -3.21 9.28 7.69
CA PHE A 12 -1.93 9.08 7.04
C PHE A 12 -2.15 9.21 5.53
N PRO A 13 -2.53 10.40 5.02
CA PRO A 13 -2.97 10.51 3.65
C PRO A 13 -1.80 10.22 2.72
N ALA A 14 -2.09 9.53 1.63
CA ALA A 14 -1.19 9.31 0.51
C ALA A 14 -2.00 9.39 -0.76
N TYR A 15 -1.43 9.98 -1.80
CA TYR A 15 -2.15 10.29 -3.02
C TYR A 15 -1.62 9.46 -4.18
N ALA A 16 -2.48 8.67 -4.82
CA ALA A 16 -2.16 8.09 -6.12
C ALA A 16 -2.48 9.14 -7.19
N VAL A 17 -1.46 9.61 -7.91
CA VAL A 17 -1.63 10.49 -9.07
C VAL A 17 -1.38 9.67 -10.32
N MET A 18 -2.36 9.63 -11.23
CA MET A 18 -2.27 8.90 -12.49
C MET A 18 -1.52 9.71 -13.55
N GLY A 19 -1.12 9.07 -14.64
CA GLY A 19 -0.36 9.72 -15.74
C GLY A 19 -1.09 10.89 -16.42
N ASP A 20 -2.41 10.96 -16.28
CA ASP A 20 -3.28 12.06 -16.75
C ASP A 20 -3.37 13.25 -15.77
N GLY A 21 -2.73 13.15 -14.60
CA GLY A 21 -2.76 14.17 -13.54
C GLY A 21 -3.93 14.05 -12.56
N LYS A 22 -4.89 13.13 -12.74
CA LYS A 22 -5.94 12.89 -11.72
C LYS A 22 -5.32 12.33 -10.45
N ARG A 23 -5.82 12.82 -9.32
CA ARG A 23 -5.32 12.50 -7.99
C ARG A 23 -6.41 11.84 -7.16
N PHE A 24 -6.13 10.63 -6.70
CA PHE A 24 -6.97 9.85 -5.79
C PHE A 24 -6.42 9.96 -4.37
N THR A 25 -7.30 10.24 -3.42
CA THR A 25 -6.97 10.24 -1.99
C THR A 25 -6.98 8.81 -1.47
N GLY A 26 -5.96 8.47 -0.70
CA GLY A 26 -5.80 7.18 -0.07
C GLY A 26 -5.02 7.30 1.24
N VAL A 27 -4.64 6.16 1.82
CA VAL A 27 -3.89 6.11 3.09
C VAL A 27 -2.66 5.21 3.01
N SER A 28 -1.61 5.51 3.78
CA SER A 28 -0.38 4.71 3.81
C SER A 28 0.51 4.96 5.04
N LEU A 29 0.82 3.90 5.80
CA LEU A 29 1.79 3.96 6.91
C LEU A 29 3.26 3.77 6.50
N TYR A 30 3.56 3.59 5.20
CA TYR A 30 4.94 3.35 4.76
C TYR A 30 5.84 4.58 5.00
N SER A 31 6.76 4.49 5.96
CA SER A 31 7.71 5.53 6.36
C SER A 31 9.07 5.47 5.65
N GLY A 32 9.22 4.60 4.64
CA GLY A 32 10.47 4.49 3.87
C GLY A 32 10.60 5.56 2.79
N LYS A 33 11.69 5.48 2.01
CA LYS A 33 11.96 6.39 0.89
C LYS A 33 10.79 6.39 -0.10
N GLY A 34 10.14 7.54 -0.26
CA GLY A 34 9.06 7.72 -1.21
C GLY A 34 9.52 7.53 -2.66
N MET A 35 8.56 7.30 -3.56
CA MET A 35 8.83 7.33 -4.99
C MET A 35 9.08 8.80 -5.39
N GLY A 36 10.08 9.02 -6.26
CA GLY A 36 10.37 10.36 -6.76
C GLY A 36 9.21 10.92 -7.58
N LYS A 37 9.30 12.19 -7.98
CA LYS A 37 8.29 12.93 -8.78
C LYS A 37 8.15 12.42 -10.24
N LYS A 38 8.47 11.16 -10.52
CA LYS A 38 8.39 10.54 -11.85
C LYS A 38 7.30 9.47 -11.81
N PRO A 39 6.25 9.55 -12.65
CA PRO A 39 5.31 8.45 -12.79
C PRO A 39 6.01 7.22 -13.35
N VAL A 40 5.65 6.06 -12.81
CA VAL A 40 6.14 4.75 -13.27
C VAL A 40 5.01 4.01 -13.97
N GLY A 41 5.36 3.00 -14.77
CA GLY A 41 4.36 2.09 -15.35
C GLY A 41 3.48 1.49 -14.27
N LEU A 42 2.18 1.46 -14.49
CA LEU A 42 1.23 0.75 -13.65
C LEU A 42 0.89 -0.59 -14.30
N VAL A 43 0.79 -1.64 -13.50
CA VAL A 43 0.39 -2.97 -13.96
C VAL A 43 -0.72 -3.54 -13.10
N TYR A 44 -1.73 -4.12 -13.76
CA TYR A 44 -2.88 -4.77 -13.14
C TYR A 44 -3.12 -6.12 -13.82
N GLY A 45 -3.44 -7.17 -13.05
CA GLY A 45 -3.83 -8.47 -13.58
C GLY A 45 -2.78 -9.16 -14.46
N THR A 46 -1.50 -8.81 -14.32
CA THR A 46 -0.42 -9.21 -15.25
C THR A 46 0.14 -10.63 -15.03
N GLY A 47 -0.63 -11.49 -14.37
CA GLY A 47 -0.25 -12.88 -14.15
C GLY A 47 -1.06 -13.86 -15.00
N LYS A 48 -0.47 -15.03 -15.26
CA LYS A 48 -1.07 -16.12 -16.05
C LYS A 48 -2.39 -16.68 -15.48
N ASN A 49 -2.69 -16.39 -14.20
CA ASN A 49 -3.86 -16.91 -13.49
C ASN A 49 -4.81 -15.79 -13.07
N SER A 50 -6.11 -16.09 -12.99
CA SER A 50 -7.19 -15.18 -12.56
C SER A 50 -7.08 -14.64 -11.12
N SER A 51 -6.04 -15.04 -10.39
CA SER A 51 -5.73 -14.58 -9.02
C SER A 51 -4.66 -13.48 -8.98
N SER A 52 -4.17 -13.03 -10.14
CA SER A 52 -3.11 -12.02 -10.26
C SER A 52 -3.55 -10.64 -9.77
N ASN A 53 -4.83 -10.31 -9.91
CA ASN A 53 -5.49 -9.15 -9.29
C ASN A 53 -5.34 -9.15 -7.76
N LEU A 54 -5.39 -10.32 -7.11
CA LEU A 54 -5.23 -10.45 -5.67
C LEU A 54 -3.76 -10.42 -5.20
N CYS A 55 -2.79 -10.31 -6.12
CA CYS A 55 -1.36 -10.26 -5.80
C CYS A 55 -0.91 -11.39 -4.85
N LEU A 56 -1.34 -12.62 -5.16
CA LEU A 56 -0.97 -13.81 -4.40
C LEU A 56 0.46 -14.25 -4.73
N ARG A 57 1.07 -15.01 -3.82
CA ARG A 57 2.40 -15.61 -4.04
C ARG A 57 2.39 -16.46 -5.32
N GLY A 58 3.33 -16.18 -6.22
CA GLY A 58 3.45 -16.83 -7.53
C GLY A 58 2.43 -16.39 -8.58
N SER A 59 1.51 -15.46 -8.30
CA SER A 59 0.54 -14.96 -9.29
C SER A 59 1.02 -13.73 -10.07
N LEU A 60 2.19 -13.17 -9.77
CA LEU A 60 2.75 -12.01 -10.46
C LEU A 60 3.96 -12.42 -11.31
N GLU A 61 4.01 -11.98 -12.57
CA GLU A 61 5.12 -12.25 -13.48
C GLU A 61 6.26 -11.23 -13.26
N PRO A 62 7.46 -11.64 -12.78
CA PRO A 62 8.50 -10.70 -12.38
C PRO A 62 8.99 -9.79 -13.52
N ASP A 63 9.10 -10.31 -14.76
CA ASP A 63 9.56 -9.51 -15.90
C ASP A 63 8.59 -8.39 -16.30
N VAL A 64 7.29 -8.54 -15.99
CA VAL A 64 6.28 -7.52 -16.25
C VAL A 64 6.20 -6.51 -15.10
N VAL A 65 6.40 -6.97 -13.86
CA VAL A 65 6.25 -6.19 -12.61
C VAL A 65 7.51 -5.41 -12.23
N ARG A 66 8.71 -5.89 -12.57
CA ARG A 66 9.98 -5.29 -12.17
C ARG A 66 10.08 -3.81 -12.58
N GLY A 67 10.30 -2.94 -11.61
CA GLY A 67 10.42 -1.48 -11.81
C GLY A 67 9.09 -0.73 -11.93
N LYS A 68 7.94 -1.40 -11.76
CA LYS A 68 6.59 -0.82 -11.93
C LYS A 68 5.78 -0.80 -10.64
N LEU A 69 4.70 -0.02 -10.65
CA LEU A 69 3.69 -0.03 -9.61
C LEU A 69 2.71 -1.17 -9.88
N VAL A 70 2.36 -1.96 -8.87
CA VAL A 70 1.37 -3.03 -9.01
C VAL A 70 0.04 -2.62 -8.39
N LEU A 71 -1.03 -2.80 -9.14
CA LEU A 71 -2.39 -2.63 -8.69
C LEU A 71 -2.92 -3.97 -8.15
N CYS A 72 -3.43 -3.96 -6.93
CA CYS A 72 -3.92 -5.16 -6.23
C CYS A 72 -5.30 -4.94 -5.62
N ASP A 73 -6.19 -5.92 -5.75
CA ASP A 73 -7.52 -5.91 -5.17
C ASP A 73 -7.44 -6.24 -3.67
N ARG A 74 -8.25 -5.57 -2.85
CA ARG A 74 -8.59 -6.03 -1.50
C ARG A 74 -9.35 -7.35 -1.60
N GLY A 75 -8.95 -8.33 -0.80
CA GLY A 75 -9.54 -9.67 -0.81
C GLY A 75 -8.94 -10.56 0.27
N ILE A 76 -8.94 -11.88 0.03
CA ILE A 76 -8.69 -12.92 1.05
C ILE A 76 -7.27 -12.96 1.65
N SER A 77 -6.24 -12.49 0.94
CA SER A 77 -4.87 -12.45 1.44
C SER A 77 -4.61 -11.21 2.28
N ALA A 78 -3.73 -11.33 3.29
CA ALA A 78 -3.37 -10.22 4.16
C ALA A 78 -2.78 -9.07 3.32
N ARG A 79 -3.27 -7.84 3.56
CA ARG A 79 -2.88 -6.63 2.81
C ARG A 79 -1.36 -6.43 2.81
N VAL A 80 -0.73 -6.57 3.98
CA VAL A 80 0.72 -6.53 4.17
C VAL A 80 1.47 -7.62 3.38
N GLU A 81 0.91 -8.84 3.29
CA GLU A 81 1.49 -9.95 2.52
C GLU A 81 1.47 -9.64 1.02
N LYS A 82 0.36 -9.09 0.47
CA LYS A 82 0.31 -8.64 -0.94
C LYS A 82 1.46 -7.67 -1.25
N GLY A 83 1.76 -6.77 -0.31
CA GLY A 83 2.94 -5.92 -0.39
C GLY A 83 4.23 -6.74 -0.51
N LEU A 84 4.49 -7.65 0.42
CA LEU A 84 5.66 -8.53 0.36
C LEU A 84 5.79 -9.24 -1.00
N VAL A 85 4.70 -9.77 -1.57
CA VAL A 85 4.70 -10.38 -2.92
C VAL A 85 5.10 -9.38 -4.01
N VAL A 86 4.54 -8.18 -4.01
CA VAL A 86 4.86 -7.12 -5.00
C VAL A 86 6.34 -6.72 -4.93
N ARG A 87 6.89 -6.58 -3.72
CA ARG A 87 8.33 -6.28 -3.52
C ARG A 87 9.20 -7.42 -4.03
N ASP A 88 8.85 -8.66 -3.70
CA ASP A 88 9.64 -9.85 -4.04
C ASP A 88 9.60 -10.14 -5.55
N ALA A 89 8.52 -9.74 -6.23
CA ALA A 89 8.42 -9.69 -7.70
C ALA A 89 9.16 -8.50 -8.36
N GLY A 90 9.83 -7.65 -7.58
CA GLY A 90 10.61 -6.50 -8.07
C GLY A 90 9.83 -5.22 -8.34
N GLY A 91 8.57 -5.13 -7.89
CA GLY A 91 7.74 -3.93 -8.00
C GLY A 91 8.24 -2.79 -7.10
N VAL A 92 8.14 -1.55 -7.57
CA VAL A 92 8.62 -0.36 -6.82
C VAL A 92 7.58 0.20 -5.83
N GLY A 93 6.31 -0.17 -6.02
CA GLY A 93 5.20 0.30 -5.20
C GLY A 93 3.93 -0.52 -5.46
N MET A 94 2.93 -0.35 -4.60
CA MET A 94 1.62 -1.01 -4.71
C MET A 94 0.50 0.02 -4.57
N ILE A 95 -0.57 -0.15 -5.33
CA ILE A 95 -1.85 0.48 -5.04
C ILE A 95 -2.79 -0.65 -4.65
N LEU A 96 -3.24 -0.67 -3.41
CA LEU A 96 -4.29 -1.57 -2.96
C LEU A 96 -5.62 -0.87 -3.14
N VAL A 97 -6.53 -1.44 -3.93
CA VAL A 97 -7.85 -0.86 -4.16
C VAL A 97 -8.90 -1.69 -3.45
N ASN A 98 -9.80 -1.01 -2.74
CA ASN A 98 -10.99 -1.65 -2.21
C ASN A 98 -11.91 -2.15 -3.34
N THR A 99 -12.73 -3.13 -3.02
CA THR A 99 -13.83 -3.56 -3.91
C THR A 99 -15.15 -3.02 -3.39
N ALA A 100 -16.19 -3.00 -4.23
CA ALA A 100 -17.55 -2.59 -3.87
C ALA A 100 -18.10 -3.26 -2.58
N ALA A 101 -17.66 -4.49 -2.28
CA ALA A 101 -18.02 -5.20 -1.04
C ALA A 101 -17.41 -4.58 0.24
N THR A 102 -16.35 -3.79 0.10
CA THR A 102 -15.65 -3.03 1.16
C THR A 102 -15.85 -1.51 1.05
N GLY A 103 -16.38 -1.01 -0.07
CA GLY A 103 -16.64 0.40 -0.33
C GLY A 103 -15.40 1.29 -0.14
N GLU A 104 -15.62 2.52 0.31
CA GLU A 104 -14.58 3.54 0.50
C GLU A 104 -13.83 3.42 1.85
N GLU A 105 -13.91 2.28 2.57
CA GLU A 105 -13.26 2.12 3.89
C GLU A 105 -11.72 2.07 3.80
N LEU A 106 -11.06 3.20 4.06
CA LEU A 106 -9.61 3.34 3.99
C LEU A 106 -8.92 2.88 5.28
N VAL A 107 -8.28 1.71 5.24
CA VAL A 107 -7.48 1.20 6.37
C VAL A 107 -5.98 1.33 6.07
N ALA A 108 -5.29 2.15 6.87
CA ALA A 108 -3.87 2.43 6.73
C ALA A 108 -3.02 1.28 7.31
N ASP A 109 -2.44 0.45 6.44
CA ASP A 109 -1.57 -0.67 6.84
C ASP A 109 -0.07 -0.36 6.66
N SER A 110 0.74 -0.86 7.60
CA SER A 110 2.20 -0.84 7.54
C SER A 110 2.72 -1.84 6.50
N HIS A 111 3.02 -1.34 5.31
CA HIS A 111 3.60 -2.15 4.23
C HIS A 111 5.13 -2.06 4.20
N LEU A 112 5.79 -3.13 3.74
CA LEU A 112 7.26 -3.20 3.58
C LEU A 112 7.79 -2.30 2.45
N LEU A 113 6.94 -1.98 1.47
CA LEU A 113 7.19 -1.13 0.32
C LEU A 113 6.18 0.04 0.28
N LEU A 114 6.38 0.98 -0.65
CA LEU A 114 5.46 2.10 -0.86
C LEU A 114 4.08 1.63 -1.39
N ALA A 115 3.19 1.29 -0.47
CA ALA A 115 1.80 0.99 -0.78
C ALA A 115 0.91 2.21 -0.51
N VAL A 116 -0.17 2.40 -1.27
CA VAL A 116 -1.29 3.29 -0.91
C VAL A 116 -2.60 2.51 -1.04
N VAL A 117 -3.49 2.67 -0.06
CA VAL A 117 -4.84 2.09 -0.09
C VAL A 117 -5.82 3.15 -0.57
N VAL A 118 -6.65 2.83 -1.57
CA VAL A 118 -7.64 3.73 -2.18
C VAL A 118 -9.03 3.06 -2.27
N GLY A 119 -10.08 3.88 -2.34
CA GLY A 119 -11.47 3.42 -2.43
C GLY A 119 -11.85 2.80 -3.78
N ASP A 120 -12.99 2.12 -3.79
CA ASP A 120 -13.57 1.42 -4.95
C ASP A 120 -13.86 2.37 -6.13
N LEU A 121 -14.18 3.65 -5.88
CA LEU A 121 -14.32 4.65 -6.95
C LEU A 121 -13.03 4.88 -7.76
N THR A 122 -11.87 4.55 -7.20
CA THR A 122 -10.59 4.58 -7.94
C THR A 122 -10.47 3.39 -8.90
N TRP A 123 -11.21 2.30 -8.64
CA TRP A 123 -11.10 1.04 -9.35
C TRP A 123 -11.49 1.12 -10.81
N ASP A 124 -12.71 1.60 -11.06
CA ASP A 124 -13.25 1.77 -12.41
C ASP A 124 -12.36 2.67 -13.26
N TYR A 125 -11.76 3.68 -12.63
CA TYR A 125 -10.85 4.58 -13.31
C TYR A 125 -9.55 3.91 -13.73
N VAL A 126 -8.86 3.27 -12.78
CA VAL A 126 -7.56 2.66 -13.04
C VAL A 126 -7.69 1.49 -14.01
N ARG A 127 -8.77 0.69 -13.91
CA ARG A 127 -9.03 -0.41 -14.85
C ARG A 127 -9.22 0.08 -16.30
N LYS A 128 -9.75 1.28 -16.49
CA LYS A 128 -10.07 1.83 -17.82
C LYS A 128 -8.90 2.57 -18.46
N ASP A 129 -8.26 3.48 -17.72
CA ASP A 129 -7.33 4.48 -18.26
C ASP A 129 -5.93 4.44 -17.61
N GLY A 130 -5.68 3.52 -16.67
CA GLY A 130 -4.50 3.53 -15.79
C GLY A 130 -3.20 2.97 -16.37
N ALA A 131 -2.54 3.70 -17.28
CA ALA A 131 -1.26 3.29 -17.87
C ALA A 131 -0.01 3.56 -16.98
N THR A 132 -0.01 4.67 -16.23
CA THR A 132 1.09 5.06 -15.33
C THR A 132 0.56 5.71 -14.07
N ALA A 133 1.33 5.64 -12.98
CA ALA A 133 0.96 6.24 -11.70
C ALA A 133 2.20 6.67 -10.88
N GLN A 134 2.00 7.60 -9.95
CA GLN A 134 2.93 7.96 -8.89
C GLN A 134 2.21 8.00 -7.53
N VAL A 135 2.92 7.69 -6.46
CA VAL A 135 2.39 7.74 -5.08
C VAL A 135 3.09 8.86 -4.35
N LEU A 136 2.35 9.94 -4.06
CA LEU A 136 2.83 11.07 -3.27
C LEU A 136 2.46 10.86 -1.81
N LYS A 137 3.42 11.04 -0.89
CA LYS A 137 3.14 11.29 0.52
C LYS A 137 3.22 12.78 0.82
N PRO A 138 2.43 13.30 1.78
CA PRO A 138 2.67 14.61 2.36
C PRO A 138 3.97 14.60 3.17
N ASP A 139 4.71 15.71 3.13
CA ASP A 139 5.96 15.86 3.88
C ASP A 139 5.75 16.11 5.39
N VAL A 140 4.51 16.38 5.82
CA VAL A 140 4.14 16.67 7.22
C VAL A 140 2.86 15.91 7.60
N ILE A 141 2.86 15.27 8.78
CA ILE A 141 1.71 14.57 9.37
C ILE A 141 1.44 15.12 10.77
N GLY A 142 0.20 15.55 11.04
CA GLY A 142 -0.25 16.05 12.34
C GLY A 142 -0.34 14.98 13.46
N PRO A 143 -0.62 15.39 14.71
CA PRO A 143 -0.48 14.54 15.90
C PRO A 143 -1.63 13.53 16.17
N GLY A 144 -1.24 12.31 16.63
CA GLY A 144 -1.99 11.25 17.38
C GLY A 144 -3.45 10.90 17.00
N PHE A 145 -3.88 9.69 16.63
CA PHE A 145 -3.48 8.30 16.93
C PHE A 145 -3.70 7.48 15.62
N ASN A 146 -2.82 6.64 15.07
CA ASN A 146 -1.83 5.72 15.63
C ASN A 146 -0.88 6.26 16.69
N ILE A 147 -0.66 5.43 17.72
CA ILE A 147 0.37 5.59 18.74
C ILE A 147 1.57 4.71 18.41
N LEU A 148 2.73 5.36 18.37
CA LEU A 148 4.01 4.70 18.61
C LEU A 148 4.04 4.31 20.10
N ALA A 149 3.49 3.13 20.40
CA ALA A 149 3.80 2.46 21.65
C ALA A 149 5.25 1.98 21.58
N GLY A 150 5.89 1.75 22.72
CA GLY A 150 7.21 1.14 22.77
C GLY A 150 7.17 -0.24 22.09
N TRP A 151 7.69 -0.31 20.86
CA TRP A 151 7.75 -1.55 20.11
C TRP A 151 9.07 -2.25 20.43
N SER A 152 9.01 -3.47 20.93
CA SER A 152 10.21 -4.23 21.32
C SER A 152 11.12 -4.45 20.11
N GLU A 153 12.44 -4.26 20.28
CA GLU A 153 13.45 -4.51 19.23
C GLU A 153 13.50 -5.97 18.72
N ALA A 154 12.74 -6.88 19.33
CA ALA A 154 12.68 -8.29 18.99
C ALA A 154 11.90 -8.60 17.69
N VAL A 155 10.95 -7.75 17.27
CA VAL A 155 10.01 -8.05 16.16
C VAL A 155 9.86 -6.83 15.25
N GLY A 156 9.63 -7.01 13.95
CA GLY A 156 9.31 -5.92 13.03
C GLY A 156 7.85 -5.43 13.16
N ALA A 157 7.60 -4.14 12.91
CA ALA A 157 6.27 -3.49 13.03
C ALA A 157 5.16 -4.08 12.13
N THR A 158 5.52 -4.98 11.20
CA THR A 158 4.59 -5.67 10.29
C THR A 158 4.40 -7.15 10.63
N GLY A 159 5.00 -7.65 11.72
CA GLY A 159 4.93 -9.07 12.13
C GLY A 159 5.59 -10.06 11.16
N LEU A 160 6.45 -9.59 10.25
CA LEU A 160 7.14 -10.41 9.25
C LEU A 160 8.64 -10.44 9.53
N ASP A 161 9.26 -11.64 9.49
CA ASP A 161 10.70 -11.85 9.73
C ASP A 161 11.61 -10.98 8.84
N GLN A 162 11.10 -10.62 7.65
CA GLN A 162 11.81 -9.81 6.66
C GLN A 162 11.70 -8.29 6.91
N HIS A 163 11.08 -7.84 8.00
CA HIS A 163 10.98 -6.43 8.39
C HIS A 163 12.06 -6.04 9.40
N THR A 164 13.29 -5.91 8.93
CA THR A 164 14.48 -5.56 9.74
C THR A 164 14.53 -4.11 10.23
N ARG A 165 13.59 -3.24 9.84
CA ARG A 165 13.52 -1.86 10.35
C ARG A 165 13.03 -1.88 11.80
N LYS A 166 13.98 -1.79 12.73
CA LYS A 166 13.74 -1.58 14.17
C LYS A 166 13.61 -0.08 14.46
N ILE A 167 12.79 0.27 15.44
CA ILE A 167 12.72 1.63 15.96
C ILE A 167 13.81 1.73 17.03
N GLN A 168 14.89 2.47 16.76
CA GLN A 168 15.87 2.79 17.80
C GLN A 168 15.21 3.76 18.79
N LEU A 169 15.14 3.37 20.06
CA LEU A 169 14.82 4.28 21.14
C LEU A 169 16.02 5.21 21.33
N ASN A 170 15.83 6.51 21.10
CA ASN A 170 16.81 7.50 21.47
C ASN A 170 16.75 7.67 23.00
N THR A 171 17.78 7.18 23.69
CA THR A 171 17.98 7.37 25.13
C THR A 171 18.39 8.81 25.45
#